data_AF-A0A2B7YU58-F1
#
_entry.id   AF-A0A2B7YU58-F1
#
_cell.length_a   1.000
_cell.length_b   1.000
_cell.length_c   1.000
_cell.angle_alpha   90.00
_cell.angle_beta   90.00
_cell.angle_gamma   90.00
#
_symmetry.space_group_name_H-M   'P 1'
#
loop_
_entity.id
_entity.type
_entity.pdbx_description
1 polymer ?
#
loop_
_entity_poly.entity_id
_entity_poly.type
_entity_poly.pdbx_seq_one_letter_code
_entity_poly.pdbx_strand_id
1 'polypeptide(L)'
;MSEVWRLQTKTDLSQVNTNGISVAEYCINENVMAMGWTLRESIYDFLDANDKNSLKNEEKEIKNDFNKYKKIIEKNIYPSLNQKFYEGKVNGNIKRLANDIQKDDLIWIRSKGIYYLGRKTKNSKYLYKYCDDPTNIILQKGINNQLTNIEWFEIGDESDVPGYVSTSFIGGYTLQRIQKIGSSIFSQILYNKKYKEKYNEIYYKNIDIPKNNSIIKTFYSLLSPIECEDLLYFYLYNKYGYIAIPSTNKIETQNYEFVMLNSNNREEKIYIQVKNGEVDIEINDYMDLKGKIYLLTTDGNILRNGLRISSRNVDINTGKILNLSNTFKGEIYIINPNKLFNFIKNAYDNKNILMSDLILQWFEYLK
;
A
#
# COMPACT_ATOMS: atom_id res chain seq x y z
N MET A 1 -4.44 1.90 19.90
CA MET A 1 -4.15 0.81 18.96
C MET A 1 -3.01 1.30 18.08
N SER A 2 -1.98 0.48 17.84
CA SER A 2 -0.84 0.90 17.01
C SER A 2 -1.29 1.30 15.62
N GLU A 3 -0.74 2.40 15.12
CA GLU A 3 -0.98 2.84 13.76
C GLU A 3 0.03 2.21 12.79
N VAL A 4 -0.36 2.14 11.53
CA VAL A 4 0.49 1.63 10.46
C VAL A 4 0.85 2.76 9.52
N TRP A 5 2.14 2.90 9.30
CA TRP A 5 2.75 3.93 8.47
C TRP A 5 3.49 3.29 7.30
N ARG A 6 3.74 4.09 6.28
CA ARG A 6 4.52 3.74 5.11
C ARG A 6 5.54 4.83 4.84
N LEU A 7 6.81 4.43 4.74
CA LEU A 7 7.92 5.28 4.30
C LEU A 7 8.26 4.95 2.84
N GLN A 8 7.99 5.89 1.94
CA GLN A 8 8.50 5.87 0.59
C GLN A 8 9.86 6.55 0.54
N THR A 9 10.88 5.78 0.23
CA THR A 9 12.18 6.34 -0.16
C THR A 9 12.26 6.41 -1.66
N LYS A 10 12.88 7.46 -2.21
CA LYS A 10 13.21 7.48 -3.64
C LYS A 10 14.09 6.26 -3.96
N THR A 11 13.69 5.49 -4.96
CA THR A 11 14.44 4.35 -5.50
C THR A 11 15.66 4.78 -6.28
N ASP A 12 15.62 6.00 -6.84
CA ASP A 12 16.70 6.50 -7.68
C ASP A 12 17.85 7.00 -6.81
N LEU A 13 19.01 6.38 -7.01
CA LEU A 13 20.29 6.89 -6.58
C LEU A 13 20.46 8.27 -7.22
N SER A 14 20.70 9.32 -6.43
CA SER A 14 21.19 10.58 -7.00
C SER A 14 22.45 10.26 -7.81
N GLN A 15 22.63 10.90 -8.98
CA GLN A 15 23.78 10.68 -9.88
C GLN A 15 25.16 10.85 -9.20
N VAL A 16 25.17 11.36 -7.96
CA VAL A 16 26.35 11.62 -7.11
C VAL A 16 26.77 10.39 -6.27
N ASN A 17 26.02 9.29 -6.29
CA ASN A 17 26.28 8.16 -5.40
C ASN A 17 27.20 7.09 -6.01
N THR A 18 28.48 7.12 -5.64
CA THR A 18 29.47 6.08 -6.01
C THR A 18 29.36 4.80 -5.18
N ASN A 19 28.64 4.81 -4.05
CA ASN A 19 28.61 3.71 -3.06
C ASN A 19 27.38 2.79 -3.17
N GLY A 20 26.42 3.07 -4.06
CA GLY A 20 25.32 2.14 -4.41
C GLY A 20 24.22 1.87 -3.37
N ILE A 21 24.37 2.28 -2.10
CA ILE A 21 23.38 2.05 -1.04
C ILE A 21 22.13 2.93 -1.27
N SER A 22 20.91 2.41 -1.12
CA SER A 22 19.67 3.20 -1.19
C SER A 22 19.29 3.84 0.17
N VAL A 23 18.38 4.83 0.19
CA VAL A 23 17.91 5.39 1.49
C VAL A 23 17.20 4.32 2.33
N ALA A 24 16.43 3.43 1.70
CA ALA A 24 15.78 2.33 2.42
C ALA A 24 16.80 1.38 3.06
N GLU A 25 17.83 1.02 2.30
CA GLU A 25 18.92 0.16 2.77
C GLU A 25 19.68 0.81 3.94
N TYR A 26 19.95 2.12 3.88
CA TYR A 26 20.49 2.86 5.03
C TYR A 26 19.57 2.79 6.26
N CYS A 27 18.25 3.01 6.07
CA CYS A 27 17.29 2.97 7.17
C CYS A 27 17.29 1.62 7.90
N ILE A 28 17.31 0.54 7.11
CA ILE A 28 17.32 -0.84 7.63
C ILE A 28 18.63 -1.11 8.37
N ASN A 29 19.78 -0.85 7.73
CA ASN A 29 21.11 -1.15 8.29
C ASN A 29 21.41 -0.37 9.56
N GLU A 30 21.01 0.90 9.63
CA GLU A 30 21.27 1.78 10.76
C GLU A 30 20.17 1.73 11.83
N ASN A 31 19.14 0.89 11.66
CA ASN A 31 17.98 0.82 12.54
C ASN A 31 17.31 2.18 12.77
N VAL A 32 17.12 2.93 11.68
CA VAL A 32 16.48 4.25 11.70
C VAL A 32 15.37 4.34 10.66
N MET A 33 14.52 5.35 10.82
CA MET A 33 13.65 5.85 9.78
C MET A 33 14.16 7.23 9.38
N ALA A 34 14.60 7.42 8.14
CA ALA A 34 15.26 8.65 7.71
C ALA A 34 14.56 9.30 6.50
N MET A 35 14.57 10.63 6.44
CA MET A 35 14.00 11.40 5.34
C MET A 35 14.71 12.75 5.14
N GLY A 36 14.39 13.40 4.02
CA GLY A 36 14.96 14.67 3.57
C GLY A 36 14.50 15.90 4.33
N TRP A 37 14.38 17.02 3.60
CA TRP A 37 14.13 18.35 4.15
C TRP A 37 15.24 18.76 5.11
N THR A 38 16.48 18.61 4.64
CA THR A 38 17.66 18.94 5.44
C THR A 38 17.99 20.42 5.33
N LEU A 39 18.71 20.96 6.32
CA LEU A 39 19.19 22.34 6.31
C LEU A 39 20.39 22.54 5.36
N ARG A 40 20.95 21.44 4.83
CA ARG A 40 22.18 21.38 4.02
C ARG A 40 21.97 21.11 2.53
N GLU A 41 20.72 20.91 2.10
CA GLU A 41 20.36 20.78 0.69
C GLU A 41 20.43 22.16 -0.01
N SER A 42 19.54 22.43 -0.97
CA SER A 42 19.56 23.58 -1.88
C SER A 42 19.64 24.98 -1.26
N ILE A 43 19.56 25.14 0.05
CA ILE A 43 19.75 26.41 0.77
C ILE A 43 21.23 26.72 0.88
N TYR A 44 22.02 25.69 1.22
CA TYR A 44 23.41 25.81 1.61
C TYR A 44 24.26 26.40 0.48
N ASP A 45 23.94 26.08 -0.77
CA ASP A 45 24.68 26.58 -1.93
C ASP A 45 24.53 28.10 -2.14
N PHE A 46 23.41 28.71 -1.71
CA PHE A 46 23.13 30.14 -1.86
C PHE A 46 23.56 31.00 -0.67
N LEU A 47 24.02 30.38 0.42
CA LEU A 47 24.49 31.11 1.59
C LEU A 47 25.93 31.63 1.39
N ASP A 48 26.21 32.81 1.93
CA ASP A 48 27.58 33.30 2.05
C ASP A 48 28.37 32.51 3.11
N ALA A 49 29.67 32.77 3.22
CA ALA A 49 30.53 32.03 4.14
C ALA A 49 30.15 32.23 5.63
N ASN A 50 29.66 33.42 6.00
CA ASN A 50 29.28 33.72 7.38
C ASN A 50 27.99 33.00 7.75
N ASP A 51 26.98 33.04 6.88
CA ASP A 51 25.71 32.35 7.06
C ASP A 51 25.89 30.82 7.07
N LYS A 52 26.77 30.28 6.22
CA LYS A 52 27.15 28.85 6.26
C LYS A 52 27.71 28.46 7.61
N ASN A 53 28.63 29.25 8.16
CA ASN A 53 29.24 28.99 9.46
C ASN A 53 28.23 29.13 10.61
N SER A 54 27.35 30.14 10.54
CA SER A 54 26.26 30.33 11.50
C SER A 54 25.33 29.11 11.53
N LEU A 55 24.82 28.70 10.35
CA LEU A 55 23.94 27.54 10.22
C LEU A 55 24.60 26.24 10.68
N LYS A 56 25.90 26.05 10.37
CA LYS A 56 26.69 24.91 10.90
C LYS A 56 26.67 24.84 12.42
N ASN A 57 26.83 25.97 13.09
CA ASN A 57 26.83 26.02 14.55
C ASN A 57 25.43 25.75 15.11
N GLU A 58 24.38 26.32 14.50
CA GLU A 58 23.00 26.04 14.91
C GLU A 58 22.60 24.56 14.73
N GLU A 59 23.04 23.92 13.65
CA GLU A 59 22.75 22.49 13.40
C GLU A 59 23.38 21.57 14.45
N LYS A 60 24.61 21.85 14.90
CA LYS A 60 25.30 21.07 15.95
C LYS A 60 24.53 21.11 17.28
N GLU A 61 23.74 22.14 17.49
CA GLU A 61 22.93 22.31 18.70
C GLU A 61 21.61 21.51 18.67
N ILE A 62 21.21 20.94 17.52
CA ILE A 62 20.02 20.10 17.37
C ILE A 62 20.28 18.69 17.96
N LYS A 63 20.37 18.62 19.29
CA LYS A 63 20.60 17.36 20.02
C LYS A 63 19.29 16.67 20.35
N ASN A 64 18.83 15.80 19.45
CA ASN A 64 17.58 15.05 19.58
C ASN A 64 16.34 15.92 19.86
N ASP A 65 16.30 17.13 19.30
CA ASP A 65 15.29 18.14 19.62
C ASP A 65 14.66 18.70 18.34
N PHE A 66 13.47 18.22 18.02
CA PHE A 66 12.70 18.68 16.88
C PHE A 66 12.33 20.17 16.99
N ASN A 67 12.13 20.71 18.21
CA ASN A 67 11.78 22.11 18.38
C ASN A 67 12.94 23.03 18.01
N LYS A 68 14.20 22.62 18.21
CA LYS A 68 15.35 23.38 17.73
C LYS A 68 15.42 23.41 16.21
N TYR A 69 15.26 22.26 15.55
CA TYR A 69 15.17 22.19 14.08
C TYR A 69 14.04 23.08 13.54
N LYS A 70 12.85 22.99 14.16
CA LYS A 70 11.68 23.80 13.83
C LYS A 70 11.96 25.30 13.97
N LYS A 71 12.58 25.73 15.08
CA LYS A 71 12.93 27.14 15.31
C LYS A 71 13.87 27.70 14.24
N ILE A 72 14.84 26.91 13.77
CA ILE A 72 15.77 27.35 12.71
C ILE A 72 15.01 27.67 11.42
N ILE A 73 14.04 26.83 11.06
CA ILE A 73 13.21 27.04 9.86
C ILE A 73 12.27 28.24 10.07
N GLU A 74 11.64 28.35 11.24
CA GLU A 74 10.66 29.41 11.54
C GLU A 74 11.29 30.79 11.72
N LYS A 75 12.59 30.89 12.04
CA LYS A 75 13.33 32.16 12.03
C LYS A 75 13.19 32.89 10.70
N ASN A 76 13.09 32.16 9.58
CA ASN A 76 12.84 32.71 8.24
C ASN A 76 13.87 33.79 7.81
N ILE A 77 15.07 33.76 8.40
CA ILE A 77 16.13 34.77 8.25
C ILE A 77 17.06 34.53 7.07
N TYR A 78 16.96 33.38 6.41
CA TYR A 78 17.80 33.01 5.28
C TYR A 78 16.95 33.13 4.01
N PRO A 79 17.12 34.16 3.17
CA PRO A 79 16.24 34.42 2.02
C PRO A 79 16.12 33.24 1.04
N SER A 80 17.16 32.42 0.92
CA SER A 80 17.19 31.19 0.11
C SER A 80 16.41 30.01 0.71
N LEU A 81 16.19 29.98 2.04
CA LEU A 81 15.25 29.06 2.71
C LEU A 81 13.80 29.37 2.30
N ASN A 82 13.48 30.64 2.06
CA ASN A 82 12.10 31.11 1.95
C ASN A 82 11.43 30.66 0.64
N GLN A 83 12.19 30.55 -0.47
CA GLN A 83 11.66 30.09 -1.76
C GLN A 83 11.42 28.57 -1.85
N LYS A 84 12.11 27.73 -1.05
CA LYS A 84 12.01 26.26 -1.13
C LYS A 84 11.40 25.58 0.10
N PHE A 85 11.43 26.21 1.27
CA PHE A 85 10.85 25.69 2.53
C PHE A 85 9.59 26.45 2.96
N TYR A 86 8.71 26.76 1.98
CA TYR A 86 7.35 27.21 2.23
C TYR A 86 7.24 28.43 3.18
N GLU A 87 8.10 29.45 3.00
CA GLU A 87 8.02 30.70 3.77
C GLU A 87 8.11 30.49 5.30
N GLY A 88 9.08 29.68 5.75
CA GLY A 88 9.32 29.44 7.18
C GLY A 88 8.44 28.35 7.80
N LYS A 89 7.79 27.50 6.98
CA LYS A 89 6.95 26.39 7.47
C LYS A 89 7.65 25.04 7.36
N VAL A 90 7.77 24.35 8.49
CA VAL A 90 8.28 22.97 8.53
C VAL A 90 7.36 22.02 7.75
N ASN A 91 7.96 21.18 6.89
CA ASN A 91 7.25 20.18 6.09
C ASN A 91 6.44 19.20 6.97
N GLY A 92 5.22 18.87 6.52
CA GLY A 92 4.31 17.98 7.24
C GLY A 92 4.87 16.58 7.50
N ASN A 93 5.70 16.02 6.61
CA ASN A 93 6.32 14.71 6.81
C ASN A 93 7.31 14.72 7.99
N ILE A 94 8.07 15.80 8.17
CA ILE A 94 8.99 15.92 9.31
C ILE A 94 8.23 16.08 10.62
N LYS A 95 7.14 16.86 10.61
CA LYS A 95 6.24 16.97 11.77
C LYS A 95 5.69 15.59 12.15
N ARG A 96 5.22 14.81 11.18
CA ARG A 96 4.73 13.44 11.41
C ARG A 96 5.81 12.53 11.98
N LEU A 97 7.00 12.52 11.37
CA LEU A 97 8.13 11.71 11.83
C LEU A 97 8.52 12.04 13.28
N ALA A 98 8.55 13.32 13.64
CA ALA A 98 8.96 13.75 14.97
C ALA A 98 7.88 13.57 16.04
N ASN A 99 6.61 13.83 15.71
CA ASN A 99 5.54 13.98 16.71
C ASN A 99 4.42 12.95 16.59
N ASP A 100 4.09 12.49 15.39
CA ASP A 100 2.85 11.74 15.16
C ASP A 100 3.07 10.22 15.26
N ILE A 101 4.25 9.71 14.87
CA ILE A 101 4.58 8.30 15.02
C ILE A 101 4.78 7.97 16.51
N GLN A 102 3.87 7.18 17.06
CA GLN A 102 3.86 6.81 18.47
C GLN A 102 4.64 5.54 18.76
N LYS A 103 4.99 5.34 20.03
CA LYS A 103 5.59 4.08 20.48
C LYS A 103 4.70 2.91 20.05
N ASP A 104 5.33 1.85 19.56
CA ASP A 104 4.68 0.63 19.07
C ASP A 104 3.89 0.79 17.77
N ASP A 105 3.96 1.93 17.10
CA ASP A 105 3.53 2.05 15.71
C ASP A 105 4.42 1.23 14.78
N LEU A 106 3.80 0.76 13.69
CA LEU A 106 4.41 -0.08 12.67
C LEU A 106 4.67 0.72 11.40
N ILE A 107 5.81 0.48 10.75
CA ILE A 107 6.28 1.26 9.60
C ILE A 107 6.69 0.29 8.50
N TRP A 108 6.05 0.38 7.34
CA TRP A 108 6.44 -0.35 6.14
C TRP A 108 7.47 0.44 5.34
N ILE A 109 8.50 -0.25 4.86
CA ILE A 109 9.48 0.28 3.89
C ILE A 109 9.77 -0.80 2.84
N ARG A 110 10.10 -0.38 1.61
CA ARG A 110 10.44 -1.28 0.50
C ARG A 110 11.84 -0.97 -0.01
N SER A 111 12.66 -2.00 -0.21
CA SER A 111 14.01 -1.91 -0.76
C SER A 111 14.25 -3.04 -1.75
N LYS A 112 14.66 -2.73 -2.99
CA LYS A 112 15.02 -3.72 -4.03
C LYS A 112 13.97 -4.84 -4.21
N GLY A 113 12.69 -4.49 -4.19
CA GLY A 113 11.59 -5.46 -4.34
C GLY A 113 11.12 -6.12 -3.04
N ILE A 114 11.90 -6.06 -1.97
CA ILE A 114 11.61 -6.67 -0.67
C ILE A 114 10.99 -5.65 0.30
N TYR A 115 10.00 -6.10 1.07
CA TYR A 115 9.30 -5.35 2.10
C TYR A 115 9.85 -5.65 3.49
N TYR A 116 9.95 -4.60 4.28
CA TYR A 116 10.38 -4.65 5.67
C TYR A 116 9.34 -3.97 6.55
N LEU A 117 9.16 -4.52 7.74
CA LEU A 117 8.25 -4.00 8.76
C LEU A 117 9.04 -3.58 9.99
N GLY A 118 9.01 -2.28 10.26
CA GLY A 118 9.66 -1.64 11.39
C GLY A 118 8.69 -1.38 12.53
N ARG A 119 9.19 -1.40 13.77
CA ARG A 119 8.45 -0.91 14.94
C ARG A 119 9.20 0.23 15.62
N LYS A 120 8.48 1.31 15.95
CA LYS A 120 9.01 2.37 16.81
C LYS A 120 9.15 1.88 18.25
N THR A 121 10.38 1.77 18.74
CA THR A 121 10.65 1.26 20.08
C THR A 121 10.53 2.36 21.14
N LYS A 122 10.54 1.96 22.42
CA LYS A 122 10.57 2.92 23.56
C LYS A 122 11.82 3.81 23.57
N ASN A 123 12.91 3.36 22.95
CA ASN A 123 14.19 4.08 22.92
C ASN A 123 14.30 4.99 21.68
N SER A 124 13.33 4.95 20.77
CA SER A 124 13.33 5.77 19.57
C SER A 124 13.22 7.25 19.90
N LYS A 125 14.11 8.05 19.32
CA LYS A 125 14.16 9.51 19.45
C LYS A 125 14.33 10.16 18.09
N TYR A 126 13.73 11.31 17.91
CA TYR A 126 14.08 12.19 16.79
C TYR A 126 15.55 12.58 16.92
N LEU A 127 16.30 12.50 15.82
CA LEU A 127 17.69 12.90 15.72
C LEU A 127 17.86 13.68 14.41
N TYR A 128 18.42 14.89 14.52
CA TYR A 128 19.00 15.55 13.37
C TYR A 128 20.47 15.15 13.28
N LYS A 129 20.81 14.24 12.37
CA LYS A 129 22.17 13.70 12.25
C LYS A 129 23.04 14.71 11.51
N TYR A 130 23.73 15.57 12.27
CA TYR A 130 24.68 16.53 11.73
C TYR A 130 25.83 15.80 11.01
N CYS A 131 26.22 16.33 9.85
CA CYS A 131 27.39 15.89 9.11
C CYS A 131 27.95 17.09 8.32
N ASP A 132 29.27 17.24 8.30
CA ASP A 132 29.96 18.29 7.54
C ASP A 132 30.86 17.74 6.43
N ASP A 133 31.04 16.42 6.40
CA ASP A 133 31.77 15.73 5.35
C ASP A 133 30.87 15.56 4.11
N PRO A 134 31.17 16.24 2.98
CA PRO A 134 30.36 16.20 1.77
C PRO A 134 30.37 14.81 1.11
N THR A 135 31.34 13.95 1.43
CA THR A 135 31.43 12.58 0.90
C THR A 135 30.59 11.59 1.70
N ASN A 136 30.03 12.02 2.83
CA ASN A 136 29.23 11.16 3.69
C ASN A 136 27.81 10.95 3.11
N ILE A 137 27.33 9.71 3.21
CA ILE A 137 26.00 9.31 2.75
C ILE A 137 24.86 10.16 3.34
N ILE A 138 25.03 10.67 4.57
CA ILE A 138 24.02 11.49 5.25
C ILE A 138 23.71 12.76 4.44
N LEU A 139 24.75 13.46 3.98
CA LEU A 139 24.60 14.66 3.16
C LEU A 139 24.26 14.31 1.72
N GLN A 140 24.93 13.32 1.12
CA GLN A 140 24.71 12.93 -0.28
C GLN A 140 23.26 12.52 -0.57
N LYS A 141 22.57 11.94 0.43
CA LYS A 141 21.17 11.50 0.31
C LYS A 141 20.16 12.45 0.95
N GLY A 142 20.62 13.46 1.69
CA GLY A 142 19.76 14.31 2.49
C GLY A 142 18.93 13.48 3.46
N ILE A 143 19.56 12.83 4.44
CA ILE A 143 18.87 11.95 5.39
C ILE A 143 19.12 12.36 6.85
N ASN A 144 19.36 13.66 7.09
CA ASN A 144 19.66 14.18 8.42
C ASN A 144 18.49 14.02 9.40
N ASN A 145 17.24 14.14 8.94
CA ASN A 145 16.07 13.95 9.80
C ASN A 145 15.82 12.45 10.01
N GLN A 146 16.03 11.98 11.23
CA GLN A 146 15.95 10.56 11.57
C GLN A 146 15.08 10.32 12.80
N LEU A 147 14.44 9.17 12.83
CA LEU A 147 13.88 8.56 14.02
C LEU A 147 14.69 7.29 14.32
N THR A 148 15.34 7.27 15.47
CA THR A 148 16.33 6.25 15.84
C THR A 148 15.70 4.97 16.42
N ASN A 149 16.48 3.91 16.55
CA ASN A 149 16.11 2.68 17.24
C ASN A 149 14.80 2.05 16.74
N ILE A 150 14.64 1.98 15.42
CA ILE A 150 13.54 1.26 14.78
C ILE A 150 13.93 -0.21 14.66
N GLU A 151 13.05 -1.10 15.11
CA GLU A 151 13.28 -2.54 15.00
C GLU A 151 12.68 -3.06 13.69
N TRP A 152 13.55 -3.32 12.71
CA TRP A 152 13.17 -3.80 11.39
C TRP A 152 13.18 -5.33 11.32
N PHE A 153 12.17 -5.88 10.66
CA PHE A 153 12.15 -7.25 10.17
C PHE A 153 11.93 -7.29 8.67
N GLU A 154 12.71 -8.12 7.98
CA GLU A 154 12.42 -8.48 6.60
C GLU A 154 11.16 -9.36 6.56
N ILE A 155 10.23 -9.03 5.69
CA ILE A 155 8.98 -9.77 5.52
C ILE A 155 9.07 -10.69 4.30
N GLY A 156 9.36 -10.11 3.14
CA GLY A 156 9.44 -10.86 1.88
C GLY A 156 9.11 -9.97 0.68
N ASP A 157 8.69 -10.58 -0.42
CA ASP A 157 8.34 -9.85 -1.65
C ASP A 157 6.86 -9.42 -1.68
N GLU A 158 6.35 -9.08 -2.87
CA GLU A 158 4.96 -8.65 -3.05
C GLU A 158 3.94 -9.74 -2.64
N SER A 159 4.31 -11.01 -2.71
CA SER A 159 3.46 -12.17 -2.38
C SER A 159 3.36 -12.43 -0.88
N ASP A 160 4.28 -11.88 -0.09
CA ASP A 160 4.35 -12.02 1.36
C ASP A 160 3.63 -10.87 2.10
N VAL A 161 3.15 -9.85 1.38
CA VAL A 161 2.54 -8.65 1.98
C VAL A 161 1.10 -8.43 1.51
N PRO A 162 0.21 -7.92 2.38
CA PRO A 162 -1.16 -7.61 1.99
C PRO A 162 -1.25 -6.56 0.86
N GLY A 163 -2.30 -6.65 0.06
CA GLY A 163 -2.69 -5.73 -1.01
C GLY A 163 -2.69 -4.26 -0.63
N TYR A 164 -3.08 -3.91 0.61
CA TYR A 164 -3.01 -2.53 1.07
C TYR A 164 -1.57 -2.01 1.23
N VAL A 165 -0.60 -2.89 1.52
CA VAL A 165 0.81 -2.53 1.62
C VAL A 165 1.32 -2.26 0.22
N SER A 166 1.22 -3.23 -0.69
CA SER A 166 1.66 -3.12 -2.09
C SER A 166 1.11 -1.87 -2.77
N THR A 167 -0.20 -1.67 -2.74
CA THR A 167 -0.86 -0.52 -3.36
C THR A 167 -0.47 0.81 -2.71
N SER A 168 -0.18 0.84 -1.41
CA SER A 168 0.32 2.05 -0.76
C SER A 168 1.68 2.49 -1.33
N PHE A 169 2.41 1.58 -2.00
CA PHE A 169 3.68 1.91 -2.64
C PHE A 169 3.61 2.48 -4.06
N ILE A 170 2.43 2.45 -4.71
CA ILE A 170 2.26 2.87 -6.11
C ILE A 170 2.19 4.41 -6.24
N GLY A 171 1.52 5.10 -5.33
CA GLY A 171 1.38 6.56 -5.36
C GLY A 171 1.48 7.18 -3.97
N GLY A 172 1.98 8.42 -3.90
CA GLY A 172 1.79 9.27 -2.72
C GLY A 172 3.04 9.86 -2.08
N TYR A 173 2.81 10.40 -0.88
CA TYR A 173 3.76 11.16 -0.06
C TYR A 173 4.87 10.27 0.51
N THR A 174 6.02 10.89 0.83
CA THR A 174 7.16 10.23 1.49
C THR A 174 6.78 9.49 2.78
N LEU A 175 5.94 10.09 3.63
CA LEU A 175 5.43 9.44 4.85
C LEU A 175 3.92 9.55 4.90
N GLN A 176 3.25 8.40 4.99
CA GLN A 176 1.81 8.30 4.99
C GLN A 176 1.31 7.26 5.99
N ARG A 177 0.14 7.50 6.58
CA ARG A 177 -0.58 6.50 7.39
C ARG A 177 -1.40 5.59 6.47
N ILE A 178 -1.32 4.28 6.67
CA ILE A 178 -2.14 3.29 5.96
C ILE A 178 -3.46 3.12 6.74
N GLN A 179 -4.48 3.86 6.31
CA GLN A 179 -5.82 3.84 6.91
C GLN A 179 -6.73 2.82 6.20
N LYS A 180 -6.28 1.57 6.10
CA LYS A 180 -7.10 0.47 5.57
C LYS A 180 -7.56 -0.42 6.70
N ILE A 181 -8.79 -0.93 6.59
CA ILE A 181 -9.29 -1.94 7.53
C ILE A 181 -8.32 -3.12 7.56
N GLY A 182 -8.10 -3.72 8.73
CA GLY A 182 -7.12 -4.80 8.88
C GLY A 182 -5.64 -4.39 8.89
N SER A 183 -5.26 -3.17 8.48
CA SER A 183 -3.83 -2.83 8.34
C SER A 183 -3.02 -3.05 9.62
N SER A 184 -3.55 -2.57 10.75
CA SER A 184 -2.93 -2.76 12.08
C SER A 184 -2.89 -4.22 12.49
N ILE A 185 -3.98 -4.95 12.30
CA ILE A 185 -4.13 -6.37 12.68
C ILE A 185 -3.08 -7.21 11.98
N PHE A 186 -3.00 -7.08 10.65
CA PHE A 186 -2.12 -7.91 9.83
C PHE A 186 -0.65 -7.52 9.98
N SER A 187 -0.36 -6.23 10.10
CA SER A 187 1.00 -5.78 10.40
C SER A 187 1.46 -6.33 11.76
N GLN A 188 0.59 -6.35 12.79
CA GLN A 188 0.92 -6.93 14.09
C GLN A 188 1.13 -8.46 14.03
N ILE A 189 0.31 -9.18 13.26
CA ILE A 189 0.47 -10.64 13.05
C ILE A 189 1.81 -10.94 12.38
N LEU A 190 2.12 -10.27 11.27
CA LEU A 190 3.39 -10.45 10.54
C LEU A 190 4.59 -10.07 11.40
N TYR A 191 4.48 -8.98 12.15
CA TYR A 191 5.51 -8.57 13.10
C TYR A 191 5.74 -9.64 14.18
N ASN A 192 4.66 -10.16 14.79
CA ASN A 192 4.75 -11.21 15.80
C ASN A 192 5.37 -12.51 15.25
N LYS A 193 5.09 -12.88 13.99
CA LYS A 193 5.71 -14.04 13.34
C LYS A 193 7.23 -13.91 13.34
N LYS A 194 7.75 -12.77 12.84
CA LYS A 194 9.19 -12.49 12.81
C LYS A 194 9.79 -12.28 14.21
N TYR A 195 9.05 -11.64 15.11
CA TYR A 195 9.47 -11.44 16.49
C TYR A 195 9.63 -12.79 17.23
N LYS A 196 8.71 -13.73 17.01
CA LYS A 196 8.77 -15.09 17.56
C LYS A 196 9.94 -15.88 16.97
N GLU A 197 10.18 -15.78 15.67
CA GLU A 197 11.35 -16.41 15.03
C GLU A 197 12.67 -15.94 15.66
N LYS A 198 12.78 -14.63 15.98
CA LYS A 198 14.02 -14.04 16.52
C LYS A 198 14.19 -14.20 18.03
N TYR A 199 13.11 -14.05 18.80
CA TYR A 199 13.16 -13.95 20.27
C TYR A 199 12.38 -15.04 21.00
N ASN A 200 11.68 -15.94 20.28
CA ASN A 200 10.80 -16.96 20.84
C ASN A 200 9.68 -16.40 21.75
N GLU A 201 9.21 -15.19 21.46
CA GLU A 201 8.18 -14.47 22.21
C GLU A 201 7.10 -13.86 21.29
N ILE A 202 5.99 -13.40 21.87
CA ILE A 202 4.92 -12.67 21.18
C ILE A 202 4.88 -11.24 21.72
N TYR A 203 5.01 -10.24 20.84
CA TYR A 203 5.04 -8.83 21.23
C TYR A 203 3.63 -8.23 21.35
N TYR A 204 2.89 -8.17 20.25
CA TYR A 204 1.51 -7.67 20.23
C TYR A 204 0.55 -8.74 20.74
N LYS A 205 -0.01 -8.51 21.92
CA LYS A 205 -1.01 -9.41 22.54
C LYS A 205 -2.41 -8.91 22.25
N ASN A 206 -3.40 -9.82 22.28
CA ASN A 206 -4.82 -9.51 22.13
C ASN A 206 -5.16 -8.80 20.79
N ILE A 207 -4.61 -9.31 19.69
CA ILE A 207 -4.98 -8.85 18.34
C ILE A 207 -6.45 -9.23 18.10
N ASP A 208 -7.33 -8.23 17.95
CA ASP A 208 -8.77 -8.45 17.77
C ASP A 208 -9.10 -8.59 16.27
N ILE A 209 -9.43 -9.81 15.85
CA ILE A 209 -9.81 -10.10 14.46
C ILE A 209 -11.30 -9.74 14.26
N PRO A 210 -11.66 -8.95 13.23
CA PRO A 210 -13.02 -8.49 13.05
C PRO A 210 -13.96 -9.66 12.74
N LYS A 211 -15.18 -9.62 13.30
CA LYS A 211 -16.21 -10.65 13.10
C LYS A 211 -17.32 -10.18 12.16
N ASN A 212 -18.16 -11.11 11.71
CA ASN A 212 -19.33 -10.84 10.86
C ASN A 212 -18.95 -10.09 9.57
N ASN A 213 -19.80 -9.19 9.05
CA ASN A 213 -19.55 -8.49 7.78
C ASN A 213 -18.21 -7.74 7.72
N SER A 214 -17.66 -7.33 8.87
CA SER A 214 -16.33 -6.71 8.94
C SER A 214 -15.20 -7.67 8.53
N ILE A 215 -15.37 -8.99 8.71
CA ILE A 215 -14.37 -9.98 8.29
C ILE A 215 -14.22 -10.02 6.77
N ILE A 216 -15.33 -9.84 6.04
CA ILE A 216 -15.35 -9.88 4.58
C ILE A 216 -14.64 -8.64 4.03
N LYS A 217 -14.96 -7.45 4.56
CA LYS A 217 -14.25 -6.21 4.21
C LYS A 217 -12.76 -6.31 4.56
N THR A 218 -12.44 -6.91 5.70
CA THR A 218 -11.05 -7.14 6.11
C THR A 218 -10.35 -8.06 5.12
N PHE A 219 -10.93 -9.19 4.75
CA PHE A 219 -10.37 -10.10 3.75
C PHE A 219 -10.05 -9.40 2.42
N TYR A 220 -11.00 -8.66 1.86
CA TYR A 220 -10.77 -7.96 0.58
C TYR A 220 -9.71 -6.87 0.66
N SER A 221 -9.51 -6.25 1.83
CA SER A 221 -8.43 -5.28 2.03
C SER A 221 -7.03 -5.91 1.98
N LEU A 222 -6.93 -7.23 2.17
CA LEU A 222 -5.69 -7.99 2.10
C LEU A 222 -5.34 -8.42 0.69
N LEU A 223 -6.34 -8.56 -0.18
CA LEU A 223 -6.09 -8.92 -1.57
C LEU A 223 -5.54 -7.69 -2.30
N SER A 224 -4.45 -7.89 -3.03
CA SER A 224 -4.05 -6.98 -4.10
C SER A 224 -5.14 -6.93 -5.18
N PRO A 225 -5.14 -5.90 -6.05
CA PRO A 225 -6.05 -5.86 -7.19
C PRO A 225 -6.00 -7.14 -8.03
N ILE A 226 -4.80 -7.67 -8.30
CA ILE A 226 -4.58 -8.88 -9.10
C ILE A 226 -5.12 -10.13 -8.40
N GLU A 227 -4.88 -10.29 -7.09
CA GLU A 227 -5.44 -11.44 -6.34
C GLU A 227 -6.98 -11.41 -6.30
N CYS A 228 -7.59 -10.23 -6.36
CA CYS A 228 -9.04 -10.09 -6.46
C CYS A 228 -9.57 -10.51 -7.84
N GLU A 229 -8.82 -10.20 -8.91
CA GLU A 229 -9.07 -10.71 -10.27
C GLU A 229 -8.97 -12.23 -10.32
N ASP A 230 -7.89 -12.79 -9.75
CA ASP A 230 -7.64 -14.23 -9.68
C ASP A 230 -8.73 -14.97 -8.88
N LEU A 231 -9.21 -14.37 -7.78
CA LEU A 231 -10.32 -14.94 -7.00
C LEU A 231 -11.58 -15.09 -7.85
N LEU A 232 -11.95 -14.05 -8.61
CA LEU A 232 -13.10 -14.13 -9.51
C LEU A 232 -12.88 -15.21 -10.58
N TYR A 233 -11.66 -15.31 -11.13
CA TYR A 233 -11.28 -16.35 -12.06
C TYR A 233 -11.47 -17.76 -11.49
N PHE A 234 -10.90 -18.07 -10.32
CA PHE A 234 -11.02 -19.40 -9.70
C PHE A 234 -12.49 -19.78 -9.46
N TYR A 235 -13.31 -18.81 -9.06
CA TYR A 235 -14.74 -19.03 -8.88
C TYR A 235 -15.46 -19.36 -10.20
N LEU A 236 -15.18 -18.61 -11.28
CA LEU A 236 -15.79 -18.85 -12.59
C LEU A 236 -15.30 -20.15 -13.22
N TYR A 237 -14.00 -20.48 -13.08
CA TYR A 237 -13.44 -21.76 -13.47
C TYR A 237 -14.13 -22.91 -12.75
N ASN A 238 -14.20 -22.87 -11.41
CA ASN A 238 -14.82 -23.94 -10.62
C ASN A 238 -16.32 -24.12 -10.96
N LYS A 239 -17.01 -23.01 -11.25
CA LYS A 239 -18.46 -23.05 -11.50
C LYS A 239 -18.84 -23.45 -12.93
N TYR A 240 -18.05 -23.03 -13.92
CA TYR A 240 -18.43 -23.13 -15.34
C TYR A 240 -17.36 -23.78 -16.23
N GLY A 241 -16.19 -24.09 -15.70
CA GLY A 241 -15.07 -24.63 -16.48
C GLY A 241 -14.49 -23.62 -17.49
N TYR A 242 -14.63 -22.31 -17.21
CA TYR A 242 -14.08 -21.26 -18.07
C TYR A 242 -12.55 -21.15 -17.88
N ILE A 243 -11.81 -20.91 -18.96
CA ILE A 243 -10.34 -20.87 -18.96
C ILE A 243 -9.86 -19.48 -19.39
N ALA A 244 -8.93 -18.88 -18.64
CA ALA A 244 -8.40 -17.56 -18.94
C ALA A 244 -7.51 -17.55 -20.21
N ILE A 245 -7.50 -16.42 -20.93
CA ILE A 245 -6.55 -16.13 -21.99
C ILE A 245 -5.52 -15.11 -21.45
N PRO A 246 -4.33 -15.54 -21.01
CA PRO A 246 -3.37 -14.65 -20.36
C PRO A 246 -2.93 -13.46 -21.23
N SER A 247 -2.86 -13.65 -22.55
CA SER A 247 -2.45 -12.60 -23.50
C SER A 247 -3.48 -11.46 -23.65
N THR A 248 -4.67 -11.59 -23.06
CA THR A 248 -5.69 -10.53 -23.05
C THR A 248 -5.60 -9.64 -21.81
N ASN A 249 -4.67 -9.92 -20.90
CA ASN A 249 -4.43 -9.10 -19.72
C ASN A 249 -3.84 -7.74 -20.15
N LYS A 250 -4.61 -6.66 -19.94
CA LYS A 250 -4.19 -5.24 -20.02
C LYS A 250 -3.53 -4.81 -21.34
N ILE A 251 -4.27 -4.90 -22.44
CA ILE A 251 -4.05 -4.01 -23.59
C ILE A 251 -4.61 -2.64 -23.17
N GLU A 252 -3.78 -1.58 -23.19
CA GLU A 252 -3.98 -0.25 -22.54
C GLU A 252 -5.32 0.49 -22.82
N THR A 253 -6.20 -0.05 -23.67
CA THR A 253 -7.46 0.56 -24.12
C THR A 253 -8.72 -0.20 -23.71
N GLN A 254 -8.63 -1.29 -22.92
CA GLN A 254 -9.77 -2.14 -22.60
C GLN A 254 -10.35 -1.87 -21.19
N ASN A 255 -11.68 -1.80 -21.09
CA ASN A 255 -12.41 -1.58 -19.83
C ASN A 255 -12.55 -2.85 -18.96
N TYR A 256 -11.88 -3.95 -19.31
CA TYR A 256 -11.94 -5.24 -18.62
C TYR A 256 -10.55 -5.74 -18.27
N GLU A 257 -10.42 -6.59 -17.26
CA GLU A 257 -9.10 -7.05 -16.77
C GLU A 257 -8.53 -8.14 -17.69
N PHE A 258 -9.33 -9.14 -18.08
CA PHE A 258 -8.99 -10.13 -19.11
C PHE A 258 -10.22 -10.88 -19.64
N VAL A 259 -9.99 -11.73 -20.66
CA VAL A 259 -11.00 -12.58 -21.31
C VAL A 259 -10.77 -14.05 -20.95
N MET A 260 -11.88 -14.78 -20.77
CA MET A 260 -11.92 -16.23 -20.61
C MET A 260 -12.74 -16.87 -21.75
N LEU A 261 -12.53 -18.17 -21.95
CA LEU A 261 -13.27 -19.00 -22.91
C LEU A 261 -14.05 -20.09 -22.20
N ASN A 262 -15.21 -20.43 -22.76
CA ASN A 262 -15.94 -21.61 -22.37
C ASN A 262 -15.31 -22.85 -23.05
N SER A 263 -14.97 -23.85 -22.24
CA SER A 263 -14.39 -25.11 -22.72
C SER A 263 -15.31 -25.85 -23.71
N ASN A 264 -16.63 -25.65 -23.60
CA ASN A 264 -17.64 -26.24 -24.47
C ASN A 264 -18.05 -25.35 -25.65
N ASN A 265 -17.71 -24.05 -25.63
CA ASN A 265 -18.01 -23.12 -26.72
C ASN A 265 -16.91 -22.05 -26.85
N ARG A 266 -16.01 -22.23 -27.82
CA ARG A 266 -14.86 -21.33 -28.04
C ARG A 266 -15.23 -19.97 -28.61
N GLU A 267 -16.43 -19.82 -29.17
CA GLU A 267 -16.94 -18.54 -29.70
C GLU A 267 -17.52 -17.66 -28.59
N GLU A 268 -17.99 -18.26 -27.49
CA GLU A 268 -18.47 -17.51 -26.32
C GLU A 268 -17.28 -16.87 -25.59
N LYS A 269 -17.23 -15.53 -25.62
CA LYS A 269 -16.28 -14.75 -24.84
C LYS A 269 -16.85 -14.42 -23.47
N ILE A 270 -16.01 -14.55 -22.47
CA ILE A 270 -16.32 -14.18 -21.09
C ILE A 270 -15.37 -13.05 -20.68
N TYR A 271 -15.91 -11.90 -20.37
CA TYR A 271 -15.16 -10.73 -19.93
C TYR A 271 -15.30 -10.60 -18.42
N ILE A 272 -14.21 -10.22 -17.75
CA ILE A 272 -14.26 -9.93 -16.32
C ILE A 272 -13.82 -8.50 -16.04
N GLN A 273 -14.55 -7.81 -15.16
CA GLN A 273 -14.06 -6.59 -14.53
C GLN A 273 -14.10 -6.74 -13.02
N VAL A 274 -12.98 -6.41 -12.39
CA VAL A 274 -12.88 -6.34 -10.93
C VAL A 274 -12.51 -4.92 -10.51
N LYS A 275 -13.12 -4.45 -9.43
CA LYS A 275 -12.71 -3.25 -8.70
C LYS A 275 -12.59 -3.59 -7.22
N ASN A 276 -11.40 -3.48 -6.66
CA ASN A 276 -11.18 -3.69 -5.23
C ASN A 276 -11.25 -2.36 -4.47
N GLY A 277 -12.25 -2.19 -3.61
CA GLY A 277 -12.51 -1.01 -2.79
C GLY A 277 -13.85 -0.34 -3.08
N GLU A 278 -14.00 0.89 -2.59
CA GLU A 278 -15.16 1.77 -2.83
C GLU A 278 -15.10 2.39 -4.24
N VAL A 279 -15.11 1.53 -5.26
CA VAL A 279 -15.02 1.94 -6.67
C VAL A 279 -16.20 1.37 -7.42
N ASP A 280 -17.02 2.27 -7.94
CA ASP A 280 -18.20 1.94 -8.72
C ASP A 280 -17.82 1.41 -10.12
N ILE A 281 -18.70 0.62 -10.71
CA ILE A 281 -18.58 0.12 -12.10
C ILE A 281 -19.80 0.58 -12.89
N GLU A 282 -19.60 1.30 -13.99
CA GLU A 282 -20.65 1.73 -14.92
C GLU A 282 -20.87 0.66 -16.00
N ILE A 283 -22.08 0.11 -16.09
CA ILE A 283 -22.34 -1.00 -17.03
C ILE A 283 -22.33 -0.55 -18.49
N ASN A 284 -22.59 0.73 -18.76
CA ASN A 284 -22.59 1.27 -20.12
C ASN A 284 -21.22 1.11 -20.82
N ASP A 285 -20.13 1.06 -20.05
CA ASP A 285 -18.76 0.88 -20.55
C ASP A 285 -18.54 -0.47 -21.26
N TYR A 286 -19.50 -1.39 -21.13
CA TYR A 286 -19.46 -2.75 -21.67
C TYR A 286 -20.55 -3.03 -22.73
N MET A 287 -21.32 -2.02 -23.15
CA MET A 287 -22.45 -2.18 -24.09
C MET A 287 -22.08 -2.89 -25.39
N ASP A 288 -20.86 -2.66 -25.88
CA ASP A 288 -20.40 -3.19 -27.16
C ASP A 288 -19.81 -4.61 -27.10
N LEU A 289 -19.61 -5.16 -25.90
CA LEU A 289 -19.04 -6.50 -25.74
C LEU A 289 -20.08 -7.59 -26.05
N LYS A 290 -19.70 -8.52 -26.93
CA LYS A 290 -20.51 -9.70 -27.29
C LYS A 290 -20.08 -10.89 -26.45
N GLY A 291 -20.97 -11.37 -25.59
CA GLY A 291 -20.71 -12.52 -24.72
C GLY A 291 -21.25 -12.31 -23.31
N LYS A 292 -20.58 -12.90 -22.32
CA LYS A 292 -20.91 -12.76 -20.90
C LYS A 292 -19.92 -11.84 -20.21
N ILE A 293 -20.41 -10.88 -19.42
CA ILE A 293 -19.59 -9.92 -18.68
C ILE A 293 -19.85 -10.14 -17.20
N TYR A 294 -18.81 -10.49 -16.44
CA TYR A 294 -18.88 -10.66 -14.99
C TYR A 294 -18.23 -9.48 -14.29
N LEU A 295 -19.00 -8.79 -13.45
CA LEU A 295 -18.58 -7.59 -12.73
C LEU A 295 -18.48 -7.89 -11.23
N LEU A 296 -17.36 -7.50 -10.62
CA LEU A 296 -17.14 -7.55 -9.19
C LEU A 296 -16.64 -6.20 -8.70
N THR A 297 -17.35 -5.60 -7.74
CA THR A 297 -16.82 -4.53 -6.90
C THR A 297 -16.95 -4.94 -5.45
N THR A 298 -15.90 -4.76 -4.64
CA THR A 298 -15.85 -5.30 -3.27
C THR A 298 -16.56 -4.41 -2.25
N ASP A 299 -16.59 -3.08 -2.47
CA ASP A 299 -17.33 -2.12 -1.63
C ASP A 299 -17.97 -0.97 -2.43
N GLY A 300 -17.93 -1.02 -3.76
CA GLY A 300 -18.60 -0.06 -4.63
C GLY A 300 -20.00 -0.52 -5.07
N ASN A 301 -20.57 0.22 -6.02
CA ASN A 301 -21.87 -0.01 -6.62
C ASN A 301 -21.75 -0.33 -8.11
N ILE A 302 -22.72 -1.08 -8.61
CA ILE A 302 -22.93 -1.22 -10.06
C ILE A 302 -23.92 -0.16 -10.50
N LEU A 303 -23.52 0.68 -11.45
CA LEU A 303 -24.25 1.83 -11.93
C LEU A 303 -24.72 1.62 -13.37
N ARG A 304 -25.81 2.29 -13.72
CA ARG A 304 -26.29 2.51 -15.09
C ARG A 304 -26.62 3.99 -15.25
N ASN A 305 -25.93 4.69 -16.15
CA ASN A 305 -26.04 6.15 -16.29
C ASN A 305 -25.83 6.89 -14.96
N GLY A 306 -24.85 6.46 -14.16
CA GLY A 306 -24.56 7.03 -12.84
C GLY A 306 -25.56 6.67 -11.73
N LEU A 307 -26.60 5.88 -12.02
CA LEU A 307 -27.60 5.45 -11.02
C LEU A 307 -27.39 3.99 -10.62
N ARG A 308 -27.42 3.72 -9.32
CA ARG A 308 -27.28 2.37 -8.78
C ARG A 308 -28.38 1.45 -9.32
N ILE A 309 -27.96 0.28 -9.81
CA ILE A 309 -28.90 -0.75 -10.27
C ILE A 309 -29.66 -1.33 -9.06
N SER A 310 -30.99 -1.33 -9.16
CA SER A 310 -31.87 -1.92 -8.16
C SER A 310 -31.70 -3.43 -8.11
N SER A 311 -31.69 -4.01 -6.90
CA SER A 311 -31.65 -5.47 -6.71
C SER A 311 -32.83 -6.20 -7.35
N ARG A 312 -33.97 -5.52 -7.57
CA ARG A 312 -35.13 -6.09 -8.30
C ARG A 312 -34.85 -6.35 -9.78
N ASN A 313 -33.85 -5.67 -10.35
CA ASN A 313 -33.42 -5.82 -11.73
C ASN A 313 -32.25 -6.81 -11.84
N VAL A 314 -32.01 -7.64 -10.82
CA VAL A 314 -30.93 -8.62 -10.80
C VAL A 314 -31.50 -9.96 -10.38
N ASP A 315 -31.26 -10.99 -11.17
CA ASP A 315 -31.60 -12.36 -10.81
C ASP A 315 -30.75 -12.79 -9.61
N ILE A 316 -31.41 -13.15 -8.50
CA ILE A 316 -30.75 -13.41 -7.22
C ILE A 316 -29.83 -14.65 -7.24
N ASN A 317 -30.11 -15.61 -8.12
CA ASN A 317 -29.39 -16.88 -8.16
C ASN A 317 -28.11 -16.78 -9.01
N THR A 318 -28.25 -16.12 -10.16
CA THR A 318 -27.22 -16.01 -11.19
C THR A 318 -26.43 -14.72 -11.11
N GLY A 319 -27.03 -13.65 -10.57
CA GLY A 319 -26.48 -12.29 -10.62
C GLY A 319 -26.75 -11.59 -11.95
N LYS A 320 -27.49 -12.20 -12.88
CA LYS A 320 -27.77 -11.62 -14.20
C LYS A 320 -28.62 -10.36 -14.07
N ILE A 321 -28.21 -9.27 -14.71
CA ILE A 321 -29.05 -8.08 -14.81
C ILE A 321 -30.22 -8.39 -15.76
N LEU A 322 -31.43 -8.14 -15.27
CA LEU A 322 -32.69 -8.36 -15.96
C LEU A 322 -33.07 -7.14 -16.80
N ASN A 323 -33.80 -7.36 -17.89
CA ASN A 323 -34.34 -6.29 -18.75
C ASN A 323 -33.29 -5.27 -19.23
N LEU A 324 -32.09 -5.76 -19.57
CA LEU A 324 -31.09 -4.97 -20.27
C LEU A 324 -31.64 -4.48 -21.60
N SER A 325 -31.32 -3.23 -21.95
CA SER A 325 -31.70 -2.63 -23.23
C SER A 325 -31.10 -3.42 -24.39
N ASN A 326 -31.81 -3.49 -25.52
CA ASN A 326 -31.33 -4.10 -26.77
C ASN A 326 -30.05 -3.43 -27.32
N THR A 327 -29.67 -2.26 -26.77
CA THR A 327 -28.39 -1.60 -27.08
C THR A 327 -27.17 -2.36 -26.53
N PHE A 328 -27.36 -3.27 -25.56
CA PHE A 328 -26.30 -4.12 -25.04
C PHE A 328 -26.16 -5.38 -25.88
N LYS A 329 -24.94 -5.65 -26.36
CA LYS A 329 -24.64 -6.80 -27.23
C LYS A 329 -24.34 -8.10 -26.48
N GLY A 330 -24.33 -8.05 -25.15
CA GLY A 330 -23.98 -9.16 -24.27
C GLY A 330 -24.80 -9.18 -22.99
N GLU A 331 -24.55 -10.21 -22.18
CA GLU A 331 -25.22 -10.42 -20.90
C GLU A 331 -24.30 -9.99 -19.75
N ILE A 332 -24.84 -9.24 -18.78
CA ILE A 332 -24.06 -8.75 -17.65
C ILE A 332 -24.49 -9.46 -16.36
N TYR A 333 -23.50 -9.90 -15.59
CA TYR A 333 -23.63 -10.64 -14.35
C TYR A 333 -22.88 -9.92 -13.22
N ILE A 334 -23.57 -9.66 -12.11
CA ILE A 334 -22.99 -9.05 -10.91
C ILE A 334 -22.62 -10.18 -9.93
N ILE A 335 -21.35 -10.23 -9.53
CA ILE A 335 -20.87 -11.18 -8.53
C ILE A 335 -20.87 -10.54 -7.15
N ASN A 336 -21.59 -11.17 -6.22
CA ASN A 336 -21.65 -10.72 -4.83
C ASN A 336 -20.34 -11.08 -4.09
N PRO A 337 -19.63 -10.13 -3.46
CA PRO A 337 -18.41 -10.39 -2.70
C PRO A 337 -18.59 -11.45 -1.60
N ASN A 338 -19.73 -11.49 -0.90
CA ASN A 338 -20.00 -12.50 0.12
C ASN A 338 -20.02 -13.92 -0.46
N LYS A 339 -20.45 -14.07 -1.74
CA LYS A 339 -20.47 -15.36 -2.44
C LYS A 339 -19.05 -15.86 -2.71
N LEU A 340 -18.14 -14.95 -3.11
CA LEU A 340 -16.73 -15.27 -3.30
C LEU A 340 -16.02 -15.54 -1.98
N PHE A 341 -16.33 -14.80 -0.91
CA PHE A 341 -15.80 -15.08 0.43
C PHE A 341 -16.22 -16.48 0.92
N ASN A 342 -17.48 -16.88 0.73
CA ASN A 342 -17.92 -18.24 1.04
C ASN A 342 -17.25 -19.30 0.15
N PHE A 343 -16.96 -18.97 -1.11
CA PHE A 343 -16.18 -19.85 -1.99
C PHE A 343 -14.76 -20.06 -1.47
N ILE A 344 -14.07 -19.01 -1.01
CA ILE A 344 -12.76 -19.12 -0.34
C ILE A 344 -12.83 -20.04 0.87
N LYS A 345 -13.84 -19.84 1.74
CA LYS A 345 -14.02 -20.69 2.92
C LYS A 345 -14.13 -22.18 2.54
N ASN A 346 -14.94 -22.48 1.53
CA ASN A 346 -15.09 -23.85 1.03
C ASN A 346 -13.80 -24.38 0.42
N ALA A 347 -13.06 -23.55 -0.33
CA ALA A 347 -11.80 -23.94 -0.96
C ALA A 347 -10.70 -24.22 0.07
N TYR A 348 -10.65 -23.43 1.15
CA TYR A 348 -9.73 -23.67 2.26
C TYR A 348 -9.97 -25.04 2.92
N ASP A 349 -11.24 -25.41 3.11
CA ASP A 349 -11.60 -26.67 3.77
C ASP A 349 -11.57 -27.88 2.80
N ASN A 350 -11.63 -27.66 1.48
CA ASN A 350 -11.66 -28.71 0.45
C ASN A 350 -10.58 -28.52 -0.63
N LYS A 351 -9.48 -29.27 -0.51
CA LYS A 351 -8.35 -29.26 -1.45
C LYS A 351 -8.67 -29.66 -2.90
N ASN A 352 -9.86 -30.19 -3.18
CA ASN A 352 -10.28 -30.48 -4.56
C ASN A 352 -10.77 -29.24 -5.32
N ILE A 353 -11.02 -28.13 -4.61
CA ILE A 353 -11.35 -26.85 -5.21
C ILE A 353 -10.05 -26.13 -5.53
N LEU A 354 -9.81 -25.84 -6.81
CA LEU A 354 -8.62 -25.13 -7.26
C LEU A 354 -8.62 -23.68 -6.72
N MET A 355 -7.56 -23.30 -6.01
CA MET A 355 -7.36 -21.97 -5.45
C MET A 355 -5.86 -21.68 -5.27
N SER A 356 -5.46 -20.41 -5.37
CA SER A 356 -4.10 -19.98 -5.08
C SER A 356 -3.81 -20.01 -3.57
N ASP A 357 -2.68 -20.59 -3.18
CA ASP A 357 -2.19 -20.55 -1.79
C ASP A 357 -1.98 -19.11 -1.30
N LEU A 358 -1.61 -18.18 -2.21
CA LEU A 358 -1.49 -16.75 -1.89
C LEU A 358 -2.80 -16.11 -1.45
N ILE A 359 -3.93 -16.57 -1.97
CA ILE A 359 -5.25 -16.09 -1.55
C ILE A 359 -5.69 -16.79 -0.26
N LEU A 360 -5.39 -18.09 -0.13
CA LEU A 360 -5.75 -18.88 1.05
C LEU A 360 -5.01 -18.43 2.32
N GLN A 361 -3.74 -18.02 2.23
CA GLN A 361 -3.00 -17.50 3.38
C GLN A 361 -3.69 -16.29 4.02
N TRP A 362 -4.30 -15.40 3.22
CA TRP A 362 -5.01 -14.23 3.75
C TRP A 362 -6.25 -14.62 4.54
N PHE A 363 -6.91 -15.71 4.14
CA PHE A 363 -8.03 -16.27 4.89
C PHE A 363 -7.58 -17.00 6.16
N GLU A 364 -6.41 -17.65 6.15
CA GLU A 364 -5.85 -18.32 7.33
C GLU A 364 -5.67 -17.36 8.51
N TYR A 365 -5.16 -16.15 8.25
CA TYR A 365 -5.00 -15.12 9.28
C TYR A 365 -6.32 -14.59 9.86
N LEU A 366 -7.47 -14.92 9.26
CA LEU A 366 -8.80 -14.52 9.71
C LEU A 366 -9.54 -15.65 10.45
N LYS A 367 -8.99 -16.87 10.49
CA LYS A 367 -9.51 -17.99 11.30
C LYS A 367 -9.03 -17.86 12.74
#